data_AF-A0A9P9YSJ1-F1
#
_entry.id   AF-A0A9P9YSJ1-F1
#
_cell.length_a   1.000
_cell.length_b   1.000
_cell.length_c   1.000
_cell.angle_alpha   90.00
_cell.angle_beta   90.00
_cell.angle_gamma   90.00
#
_symmetry.space_group_name_H-M   'P 1'
#
loop_
_entity.id
_entity.type
_entity.pdbx_description
1 polymer ?
#
loop_
_entity_poly.entity_id
_entity_poly.type
_entity_poly.pdbx_seq_one_letter_code
_entity_poly.pdbx_strand_id
1 'polypeptide(L)'
;MEHIDTILTYDVLSYLTYEGVTLCEQLELNARQEGSDLKPYLRRMHLVVTAIREFLQAIDTYNKVTHLNEDDRAHLRQLQLQISEMSDLRCLFVLLLRRFNPSIHSKQYLQDLVVTNHILLLILDSSAKLGGSQSIRLSEHITQYDFNLIANH
;
A
#
# COMPACT_ATOMS: atom_id res chain seq x y z
N MET A 1 -21.66 3.83 -15.69
CA MET A 1 -20.49 3.49 -14.87
C MET A 1 -19.38 3.13 -15.86
N GLU A 2 -18.57 4.10 -16.31
CA GLU A 2 -17.57 3.92 -17.39
C GLU A 2 -16.13 4.28 -16.96
N HIS A 3 -15.84 4.35 -15.66
CA HIS A 3 -14.54 4.86 -15.17
C HIS A 3 -13.79 3.91 -14.20
N ILE A 4 -14.38 2.77 -13.84
CA ILE A 4 -13.77 1.80 -12.91
C ILE A 4 -12.51 1.20 -13.57
N ASP A 5 -12.66 0.76 -14.82
CA ASP A 5 -11.60 0.05 -15.57
C ASP A 5 -10.42 0.94 -15.98
N THR A 6 -10.58 2.27 -16.01
CA THR A 6 -9.50 3.17 -16.41
C THR A 6 -8.49 3.43 -15.30
N ILE A 7 -8.90 3.37 -14.05
CA ILE A 7 -8.07 3.75 -12.90
C ILE A 7 -7.80 2.57 -11.98
N LEU A 8 -8.79 1.70 -11.73
CA LEU A 8 -8.61 0.52 -10.88
C LEU A 8 -7.99 -0.61 -11.69
N THR A 9 -6.72 -0.44 -12.03
CA THR A 9 -5.93 -1.43 -12.77
C THR A 9 -4.68 -1.79 -11.98
N TYR A 10 -4.18 -3.00 -12.25
CA TYR A 10 -2.93 -3.48 -11.70
C TYR A 10 -1.76 -2.56 -12.05
N ASP A 11 -1.75 -1.98 -13.25
CA ASP A 11 -0.69 -1.11 -13.73
C ASP A 11 -0.59 0.19 -12.93
N VAL A 12 -1.74 0.79 -12.60
CA VAL A 12 -1.78 2.01 -11.79
C VAL A 12 -1.21 1.74 -10.39
N LEU A 13 -1.61 0.64 -9.75
CA LEU A 13 -1.10 0.31 -8.42
C LEU A 13 0.37 -0.09 -8.43
N SER A 14 0.81 -0.81 -9.48
CA SER A 14 2.21 -1.16 -9.68
C SER A 14 3.08 0.08 -9.88
N TYR A 15 2.60 1.04 -10.67
CA TYR A 15 3.26 2.34 -10.84
C TYR A 15 3.36 3.11 -9.52
N LEU A 16 2.27 3.19 -8.74
CA LEU A 16 2.31 3.84 -7.42
C LEU A 16 3.30 3.16 -6.47
N THR A 17 3.38 1.84 -6.52
CA THR A 17 4.34 1.05 -5.72
C THR A 17 5.77 1.39 -6.12
N TYR A 18 6.06 1.40 -7.42
CA TYR A 18 7.36 1.76 -7.98
C TYR A 18 7.77 3.21 -7.61
N GLU A 19 6.85 4.17 -7.73
CA GLU A 19 7.10 5.56 -7.33
C GLU A 19 7.40 5.67 -5.83
N GLY A 20 6.69 4.90 -4.99
CA GLY A 20 6.96 4.82 -3.55
C GLY A 20 8.38 4.33 -3.25
N VAL A 21 8.82 3.25 -3.89
CA VAL A 21 10.19 2.72 -3.73
C VAL A 21 11.22 3.74 -4.21
N THR A 22 11.01 4.33 -5.38
CA THR A 22 11.90 5.35 -5.96
C THR A 22 12.04 6.57 -5.04
N LEU A 23 10.94 7.02 -4.43
CA LEU A 23 10.97 8.12 -3.47
C LEU A 23 11.70 7.76 -2.18
N CYS A 24 11.61 6.51 -1.71
CA CYS A 24 12.41 6.06 -0.57
C CYS A 24 13.91 6.17 -0.87
N GLU A 25 14.35 5.66 -2.01
CA GLU A 25 15.76 5.71 -2.43
C GLU A 25 16.26 7.16 -2.57
N GLN A 26 15.47 8.01 -3.23
CA GLN A 26 15.79 9.43 -3.36
C GLN A 26 15.90 10.10 -2.00
N LEU A 27 14.98 9.83 -1.07
CA LEU A 27 15.01 10.41 0.27
C LEU A 27 16.26 9.97 1.03
N GLU A 28 16.68 8.71 0.92
CA GLU A 28 17.92 8.24 1.54
C GLU A 28 19.18 8.90 0.99
N LEU A 29 19.27 9.02 -0.34
CA LEU A 29 20.42 9.62 -1.00
C LEU A 29 20.55 11.10 -0.65
N ASN A 30 19.42 11.83 -0.62
CA ASN A 30 19.39 13.25 -0.31
C ASN A 30 19.53 13.54 1.20
N ALA A 31 19.06 12.66 2.08
CA ALA A 31 19.23 12.81 3.53
C ALA A 31 20.71 12.75 3.98
N ARG A 32 21.58 12.18 3.15
CA ARG A 32 23.04 12.13 3.39
C ARG A 32 23.77 13.39 2.91
N GLN A 33 23.10 14.27 2.16
CA GLN A 33 23.68 15.50 1.65
C GLN A 33 23.42 16.65 2.62
N GLU A 34 24.49 17.33 3.06
CA GLU A 34 24.36 18.51 3.91
C GLU A 34 23.59 19.63 3.18
N GLY A 35 22.53 20.15 3.81
CA GLY A 35 21.74 21.27 3.29
C GLY A 35 20.60 20.90 2.33
N SER A 36 20.33 19.60 2.09
CA SER A 36 19.19 19.19 1.25
C SER A 36 17.84 19.43 1.92
N ASP A 37 16.89 20.07 1.22
CA ASP A 37 15.50 20.16 1.68
C ASP A 37 14.76 18.85 1.38
N LEU A 38 14.39 18.11 2.43
CA LEU A 38 13.68 16.84 2.32
C LEU A 38 12.15 17.00 2.17
N LYS A 39 11.61 18.21 2.41
CA LYS A 39 10.15 18.45 2.38
C LYS A 39 9.47 18.03 1.08
N PRO A 40 10.02 18.27 -0.13
CA PRO A 40 9.38 17.84 -1.37
C PRO A 40 9.21 16.33 -1.46
N TYR A 41 10.21 15.56 -1.02
CA TYR A 41 10.18 14.10 -1.02
C TYR A 41 9.17 13.54 -0.02
N LEU A 42 9.12 14.13 1.18
CA LEU A 42 8.13 13.77 2.21
C LEU A 42 6.70 14.03 1.72
N ARG A 43 6.47 15.17 1.07
CA ARG A 43 5.17 15.50 0.49
C ARG A 43 4.79 14.52 -0.61
N ARG A 44 5.71 14.20 -1.53
CA ARG A 44 5.46 13.22 -2.60
C ARG A 44 5.18 11.83 -2.03
N MET A 45 5.91 11.42 -1.00
CA MET A 45 5.68 10.14 -0.33
C MET A 45 4.28 10.07 0.28
N HIS A 46 3.84 11.14 0.95
CA HIS A 46 2.49 11.20 1.51
C HIS A 46 1.41 11.15 0.43
N LEU A 47 1.62 11.80 -0.71
CA LEU A 47 0.71 11.71 -1.85
C LEU A 47 0.62 10.29 -2.41
N VAL A 48 1.75 9.57 -2.54
CA VAL A 48 1.75 8.17 -2.99
C VAL A 48 0.97 7.28 -2.01
N VAL A 49 1.23 7.39 -0.71
CA VAL A 49 0.49 6.63 0.32
C VAL A 49 -1.00 6.95 0.27
N THR A 50 -1.37 8.21 0.06
CA THR A 50 -2.77 8.64 -0.07
C THR A 50 -3.42 8.09 -1.32
N ALA A 51 -2.74 8.13 -2.46
CA ALA A 51 -3.25 7.57 -3.72
C ALA A 51 -3.47 6.06 -3.60
N ILE A 52 -2.53 5.32 -3.00
CA ILE A 52 -2.69 3.89 -2.74
C ILE A 52 -3.89 3.65 -1.81
N ARG A 53 -4.05 4.45 -0.75
CA ARG A 53 -5.20 4.35 0.15
C ARG A 53 -6.53 4.52 -0.57
N GLU A 54 -6.66 5.58 -1.34
CA GLU A 54 -7.88 5.87 -2.09
C GLU A 54 -8.17 4.77 -3.11
N PHE A 55 -7.13 4.23 -3.77
CA PHE A 55 -7.24 3.09 -4.66
C PHE A 55 -7.80 1.84 -3.95
N LEU A 56 -7.24 1.47 -2.80
CA LEU A 56 -7.69 0.31 -2.03
C LEU A 56 -9.10 0.53 -1.45
N GLN A 57 -9.42 1.73 -0.99
CA GLN A 57 -10.76 2.10 -0.50
C GLN A 57 -11.80 2.07 -1.61
N ALA A 58 -11.44 2.47 -2.84
CA ALA A 58 -12.32 2.37 -3.99
C ALA A 58 -12.68 0.90 -4.26
N ILE A 59 -11.72 -0.02 -4.22
CA ILE A 59 -11.99 -1.46 -4.36
C ILE A 59 -12.97 -1.95 -3.29
N ASP A 60 -12.74 -1.63 -2.02
CA ASP A 60 -13.64 -2.03 -0.93
C ASP A 60 -15.05 -1.41 -1.07
N THR A 61 -15.12 -0.16 -1.52
CA THR A 61 -16.39 0.54 -1.76
C THR A 61 -17.17 -0.12 -2.89
N TYR A 62 -16.52 -0.39 -4.02
CA TYR A 62 -17.17 -1.04 -5.16
C TYR A 62 -17.64 -2.45 -4.81
N ASN A 63 -16.87 -3.24 -4.06
CA ASN A 63 -17.32 -4.57 -3.63
C ASN A 63 -18.63 -4.57 -2.82
N LYS A 64 -18.98 -3.45 -2.19
CA LYS A 64 -20.24 -3.28 -1.44
C LYS A 64 -21.41 -2.81 -2.30
N VAL A 65 -21.16 -2.38 -3.55
CA VAL A 65 -22.19 -1.89 -4.47
C VAL A 65 -22.98 -3.06 -5.04
N THR A 66 -24.27 -3.11 -4.71
CA THR A 66 -25.19 -4.20 -5.11
C THR A 66 -25.51 -4.21 -6.60
N HIS A 67 -25.38 -3.07 -7.29
CA HIS A 67 -25.79 -2.88 -8.68
C HIS A 67 -24.63 -2.90 -9.70
N LEU A 68 -23.44 -3.36 -9.30
CA LEU A 68 -22.37 -3.60 -10.27
C LEU A 68 -22.77 -4.69 -11.27
N ASN A 69 -22.39 -4.50 -12.53
CA ASN A 69 -22.52 -5.52 -13.55
C ASN A 69 -21.55 -6.69 -13.24
N GLU A 70 -21.73 -7.84 -13.91
CA GLU A 70 -20.87 -9.00 -13.65
C GLU A 70 -19.43 -8.82 -14.15
N ASP A 71 -19.22 -8.02 -15.20
CA ASP A 71 -17.89 -7.74 -15.76
C ASP A 71 -17.02 -6.94 -14.79
N ASP A 72 -17.55 -5.85 -14.22
CA ASP A 72 -16.90 -5.03 -13.18
C ASP A 72 -16.61 -5.88 -11.94
N ARG A 73 -17.53 -6.79 -11.56
CA ARG A 73 -17.31 -7.71 -10.43
C ARG A 73 -16.18 -8.69 -10.72
N ALA A 74 -16.11 -9.23 -11.93
CA ALA A 74 -15.03 -10.12 -12.34
C ALA A 74 -13.69 -9.38 -12.38
N HIS A 75 -13.67 -8.15 -12.92
CA HIS A 75 -12.50 -7.27 -12.93
C HIS A 75 -12.00 -6.95 -11.52
N LEU A 76 -12.87 -6.56 -10.61
CA LEU A 76 -12.50 -6.27 -9.22
C LEU A 76 -11.95 -7.51 -8.49
N ARG A 77 -12.55 -8.69 -8.70
CA ARG A 77 -12.04 -9.95 -8.14
C ARG A 77 -10.65 -10.28 -8.68
N GLN A 78 -10.46 -10.12 -9.99
CA GLN A 78 -9.16 -10.34 -10.63
C GLN A 78 -8.12 -9.37 -10.08
N LEU A 79 -8.47 -8.09 -9.94
CA LEU A 79 -7.59 -7.08 -9.37
C LEU A 79 -7.23 -7.41 -7.92
N GLN A 80 -8.17 -7.85 -7.09
CA GLN A 80 -7.89 -8.29 -5.73
C GLN A 80 -6.93 -9.48 -5.68
N LEU A 81 -7.09 -10.45 -6.58
CA LEU A 81 -6.17 -11.58 -6.70
C LEU A 81 -4.76 -11.10 -7.07
N GLN A 82 -4.65 -10.20 -8.04
CA GLN A 82 -3.35 -9.62 -8.43
C GLN A 82 -2.70 -8.85 -7.28
N ILE A 83 -3.45 -8.01 -6.55
CA ILE A 83 -2.98 -7.31 -5.35
C ILE A 83 -2.46 -8.30 -4.30
N SER A 84 -3.14 -9.45 -4.18
CA SER A 84 -2.75 -10.51 -3.27
C SER A 84 -1.36 -11.11 -3.58
N GLU A 85 -0.97 -11.09 -4.85
CA GLU A 85 0.33 -11.57 -5.31
C GLU A 85 1.42 -10.49 -5.26
N MET A 86 1.06 -9.20 -5.14
CA MET A 86 2.00 -8.06 -5.11
C MET A 86 2.83 -8.01 -3.82
N SER A 87 3.91 -8.78 -3.79
CA SER A 87 4.88 -8.75 -2.69
C SER A 87 5.56 -7.39 -2.51
N ASP A 88 5.81 -6.67 -3.61
CA ASP A 88 6.46 -5.35 -3.56
C ASP A 88 5.62 -4.29 -2.86
N LEU A 89 4.29 -4.31 -3.06
CA LEU A 89 3.37 -3.40 -2.37
C LEU A 89 3.39 -3.64 -0.85
N ARG A 90 3.41 -4.90 -0.45
CA ARG A 90 3.52 -5.31 0.95
C ARG A 90 4.85 -4.88 1.56
N CYS A 91 5.95 -5.15 0.86
CA CYS A 91 7.29 -4.74 1.25
C CYS A 91 7.41 -3.20 1.36
N LEU A 92 6.76 -2.45 0.48
CA LEU A 92 6.73 -0.99 0.53
C LEU A 92 6.13 -0.49 1.85
N PHE A 93 4.95 -0.97 2.27
CA PHE A 93 4.37 -0.54 3.54
C PHE A 93 5.22 -0.91 4.75
N VAL A 94 5.85 -2.09 4.74
CA VAL A 94 6.80 -2.50 5.79
C VAL A 94 8.00 -1.55 5.82
N LEU A 95 8.56 -1.21 4.66
CA LEU A 95 9.68 -0.28 4.52
C LEU A 95 9.32 1.11 5.07
N LEU A 96 8.16 1.65 4.67
CA LEU A 96 7.70 2.98 5.08
C LEU A 96 7.43 3.07 6.58
N LEU A 97 6.83 2.03 7.18
CA LEU A 97 6.61 1.94 8.62
C LEU A 97 7.93 1.87 9.39
N ARG A 98 8.89 1.04 8.94
CA ARG A 98 10.21 0.91 9.58
C ARG A 98 11.04 2.18 9.51
N ARG A 99 10.87 2.98 8.45
CA ARG A 99 11.58 4.25 8.24
C ARG A 99 10.87 5.46 8.82
N PHE A 100 9.72 5.26 9.47
CA PHE A 100 9.02 6.37 10.11
C PHE A 100 9.93 7.02 11.16
N ASN A 101 10.07 8.34 11.03
CA ASN A 101 10.84 9.16 11.95
C ASN A 101 9.99 10.34 12.41
N PRO A 102 9.62 10.44 13.70
CA PRO A 102 8.74 11.49 14.21
C PRO A 102 9.37 12.89 14.18
N SER A 103 10.70 13.02 14.02
CA SER A 103 11.33 14.34 13.84
C SER A 103 11.17 14.92 12.43
N ILE A 104 10.82 14.07 11.45
CA ILE A 104 10.72 14.42 10.03
C ILE A 104 9.28 14.26 9.52
N HIS A 105 8.59 13.21 9.95
CA HIS A 105 7.27 12.84 9.48
C HIS A 105 6.17 13.28 10.46
N SER A 106 5.02 13.67 9.90
CA SER A 106 3.86 14.03 10.71
C SER A 106 3.17 12.81 11.31
N LYS A 107 2.44 13.00 12.41
CA LYS A 107 1.55 11.97 12.97
C LYS A 107 0.46 11.55 11.99
N GLN A 108 -0.03 12.47 11.15
CA GLN A 108 -1.00 12.17 10.10
C GLN A 108 -0.45 11.18 9.09
N TYR A 109 0.81 11.34 8.68
CA TYR A 109 1.46 10.40 7.77
C TYR A 109 1.56 8.99 8.36
N LEU A 110 1.90 8.87 9.65
CA LEU A 110 1.89 7.58 10.33
C LEU A 110 0.50 6.96 10.38
N GLN A 111 -0.52 7.75 10.73
CA GLN A 111 -1.90 7.28 10.75
C GLN A 111 -2.33 6.77 9.37
N ASP A 112 -2.00 7.52 8.33
CA ASP A 112 -2.27 7.14 6.94
C ASP A 112 -1.58 5.83 6.55
N LEU A 113 -0.31 5.63 6.92
CA LEU A 113 0.40 4.38 6.69
C LEU A 113 -0.29 3.19 7.38
N VAL A 114 -0.61 3.33 8.66
CA VAL A 114 -1.24 2.27 9.46
C VAL A 114 -2.61 1.91 8.90
N VAL A 115 -3.45 2.92 8.61
CA VAL A 115 -4.79 2.71 8.05
C VAL A 115 -4.71 2.06 6.67
N THR A 116 -3.81 2.53 5.81
CA THR A 116 -3.67 1.97 4.46
C THR A 116 -3.18 0.53 4.50
N ASN A 117 -2.18 0.24 5.33
CA ASN A 117 -1.68 -1.12 5.55
C ASN A 117 -2.78 -2.05 6.08
N HIS A 118 -3.62 -1.56 7.01
CA HIS A 118 -4.76 -2.33 7.50
C HIS A 118 -5.76 -2.66 6.40
N ILE A 119 -6.11 -1.70 5.53
CA ILE A 119 -7.02 -1.93 4.40
C ILE A 119 -6.42 -2.96 3.43
N LEU A 120 -5.12 -2.87 3.15
CA LEU A 120 -4.41 -3.87 2.34
C LEU A 120 -4.57 -5.27 2.96
N LEU A 121 -4.31 -5.43 4.26
CA LEU A 121 -4.46 -6.72 4.95
C LEU A 121 -5.90 -7.27 4.87
N LEU A 122 -6.92 -6.43 4.94
CA LEU A 122 -8.33 -6.85 4.77
C LEU A 122 -8.61 -7.35 3.34
N ILE A 123 -8.03 -6.71 2.32
CA ILE A 123 -8.13 -7.16 0.93
C ILE A 123 -7.43 -8.51 0.76
N LEU A 124 -6.24 -8.69 1.35
CA LEU A 124 -5.52 -9.96 1.33
C LEU A 124 -6.33 -11.07 2.01
N ASP A 125 -6.89 -10.83 3.19
CA ASP A 125 -7.74 -11.80 3.90
C ASP A 125 -8.99 -12.17 3.08
N SER A 126 -9.61 -11.18 2.43
CA SER A 126 -10.77 -11.40 1.56
C SER A 126 -10.41 -12.24 0.32
N SER A 127 -9.25 -11.97 -0.31
CA SER A 127 -8.77 -12.73 -1.46
C SER A 127 -8.43 -14.18 -1.12
N ALA A 128 -7.85 -14.43 0.06
CA ALA A 128 -7.55 -15.78 0.54
C ALA A 128 -8.83 -16.63 0.73
N LYS A 129 -9.94 -16.00 1.11
CA LYS A 129 -11.26 -16.64 1.20
C LYS A 129 -11.87 -16.97 -0.17
N LEU A 130 -11.52 -16.22 -1.21
CA LEU A 130 -12.01 -16.41 -2.59
C LEU A 130 -11.23 -17.49 -3.35
N GLY A 131 -9.92 -17.61 -3.10
CA GLY A 131 -9.02 -18.47 -3.88
C GLY A 131 -8.96 -19.95 -3.47
N GLY A 132 -9.56 -20.36 -2.34
CA GLY A 132 -9.56 -21.75 -1.83
C GLY A 132 -8.18 -22.36 -1.52
N SER A 133 -7.10 -21.70 -1.92
CA SER A 133 -5.72 -22.10 -1.79
C SER A 133 -4.92 -20.89 -1.37
N GLN A 134 -4.16 -21.08 -0.29
CA GLN A 134 -3.25 -20.12 0.31
C GLN A 134 -3.96 -18.93 0.96
N SER A 135 -4.29 -19.13 2.24
CA SER A 135 -3.93 -18.13 3.25
C SER A 135 -2.52 -17.65 2.90
N ILE A 136 -2.43 -16.55 2.14
CA ILE A 136 -1.21 -15.75 2.05
C ILE A 136 -0.83 -15.61 3.49
N ARG A 137 0.35 -16.16 3.80
CA ARG A 137 0.84 -16.40 5.13
C ARG A 137 0.87 -15.06 5.86
N LEU A 138 -0.26 -14.67 6.43
CA LEU A 138 -0.43 -13.50 7.27
C LEU A 138 0.57 -13.63 8.41
N SER A 139 0.87 -14.86 8.85
CA SER A 139 1.99 -15.20 9.72
C SER A 139 3.38 -14.81 9.18
N GLU A 140 3.69 -14.97 7.89
CA GLU A 140 4.96 -14.50 7.30
C GLU A 140 5.03 -12.98 7.17
N HIS A 141 3.90 -12.32 6.89
CA HIS A 141 3.84 -10.86 6.90
C HIS A 141 3.88 -10.28 8.32
N ILE A 142 3.29 -10.97 9.29
CA ILE A 142 3.32 -10.63 10.71
C ILE A 142 4.71 -10.88 11.30
N THR A 143 5.42 -11.92 10.86
CA THR A 143 6.82 -12.16 11.30
C THR A 143 7.79 -11.14 10.71
N GLN A 144 7.48 -10.46 9.60
CA GLN A 144 8.21 -9.24 9.21
C GLN A 144 8.03 -8.09 10.22
N TYR A 145 7.00 -8.12 11.08
CA TYR A 145 6.85 -7.22 12.21
C TYR A 145 7.45 -7.77 13.53
N ASP A 146 7.98 -9.00 13.56
CA ASP A 146 8.55 -9.61 14.78
C ASP A 146 9.93 -9.02 15.17
N PHE A 147 9.86 -8.07 16.08
CA PHE A 147 10.55 -8.06 17.39
C PHE A 147 12.07 -7.88 17.56
N ASN A 148 12.90 -7.73 16.52
CA ASN A 148 14.34 -7.45 16.74
C ASN A 148 14.84 -6.06 16.29
N LEU A 149 13.97 -5.19 15.76
CA LEU A 149 14.34 -3.83 15.32
C LEU A 149 13.67 -2.69 16.09
N ILE A 150 12.74 -2.97 17.00
CA ILE A 150 12.03 -1.96 17.80
C ILE A 150 12.67 -1.76 19.19
N ALA A 151 13.59 -2.65 19.61
CA ALA A 151 14.19 -2.62 20.94
C ALA A 151 15.54 -1.87 21.04
N ASN A 152 16.02 -1.22 19.97
CA ASN A 152 17.33 -0.55 19.94
C ASN A 152 17.28 0.89 19.38
N HIS A 153 16.31 1.69 19.81
CA HIS A 153 16.42 3.15 19.79
C HIS A 153 15.70 3.78 20.98
#